data_AF-A0A645GJQ6-F1
#
_entry.id   AF-A0A645GJQ6-F1
#
_cell.length_a   1.000
_cell.length_b   1.000
_cell.length_c   1.000
_cell.angle_alpha   90.00
_cell.angle_beta   90.00
_cell.angle_gamma   90.00
#
_symmetry.space_group_name_H-M   'P 1'
#
loop_
_entity.id
_entity.type
_entity.pdbx_description
1 polymer ?
#
loop_
_entity_poly.entity_id
_entity_poly.type
_entity_poly.pdbx_seq_one_letter_code
_entity_poly.pdbx_strand_id
1 'polypeptide(L)'
;MGNLRRKGNEATANDKNMQTHLELALEAMFRGIGFNKVDLYTSEAGEWKIMPNQRLLPPFSALQGVGINAAEAIVEARKAGPFTSIEDLSIRSRANKTVIEVLKKHGCLDQLTETDQLTLF
;
A
#
# COMPACT_ATOMS: atom_id res chain seq x y z
N MET A 1 13.55 -1.67 15.40
CA MET A 1 14.95 -1.20 15.56
C MET A 1 15.83 -2.15 16.38
N GLY A 2 15.44 -2.55 17.60
CA GLY A 2 16.29 -3.38 18.48
C GLY A 2 16.74 -4.74 17.92
N ASN A 3 15.90 -5.41 17.13
CA ASN A 3 16.21 -6.74 16.60
C ASN A 3 17.19 -6.72 15.41
N LEU A 4 17.18 -5.66 14.58
CA LEU A 4 18.08 -5.51 13.43
C LEU A 4 19.48 -5.08 13.86
N ARG A 5 19.58 -4.13 14.80
CA ARG A 5 20.87 -3.69 15.36
C ARG A 5 21.63 -4.81 16.08
N ARG A 6 20.91 -5.78 16.67
CA ARG A 6 21.51 -6.94 17.36
C ARG A 6 22.20 -7.94 16.42
N LYS A 7 21.86 -7.98 15.13
CA LYS A 7 22.47 -8.92 14.18
C LYS A 7 23.92 -8.56 13.83
N GLY A 8 24.36 -7.31 14.05
CA GLY A 8 25.75 -6.90 13.79
C GLY A 8 26.27 -7.33 12.41
N ASN A 9 27.32 -8.16 12.39
CA ASN A 9 27.92 -8.68 11.15
C ASN A 9 27.08 -9.76 10.45
N GLU A 10 26.09 -10.37 11.10
CA GLU A 10 25.19 -11.38 10.52
C GLU A 10 24.01 -10.76 9.75
N ALA A 11 23.93 -9.42 9.71
CA ALA A 11 22.88 -8.73 8.97
C ALA A 11 23.06 -8.91 7.45
N THR A 12 22.00 -9.39 6.80
CA THR A 12 21.96 -9.53 5.34
C THR A 12 21.92 -8.16 4.65
N ALA A 13 22.16 -8.12 3.34
CA ALA A 13 22.02 -6.88 2.56
C ALA A 13 20.61 -6.26 2.68
N ASN A 14 19.57 -7.11 2.68
CA ASN A 14 18.19 -6.67 2.88
C ASN A 14 17.94 -6.13 4.29
N ASP A 15 18.52 -6.75 5.33
CA ASP A 15 18.44 -6.25 6.71
C ASP A 15 19.05 -4.83 6.81
N LYS A 16 20.22 -4.62 6.19
CA LYS A 16 20.90 -3.31 6.19
C LYS A 16 20.10 -2.24 5.44
N ASN A 17 19.55 -2.57 4.27
CA ASN A 17 18.70 -1.64 3.51
C ASN A 17 17.43 -1.28 4.30
N MET A 18 16.79 -2.26 4.93
CA MET A 18 15.65 -2.02 5.80
C MET A 18 16.01 -1.10 6.97
N GLN A 19 17.18 -1.29 7.60
CA GLN A 19 17.65 -0.40 8.65
C GLN A 19 17.76 1.05 8.17
N THR A 20 18.39 1.29 7.01
CA THR A 20 18.52 2.63 6.43
C THR A 20 17.15 3.27 6.18
N HIS A 21 16.19 2.53 5.63
CA HIS A 21 14.84 3.03 5.41
C HIS A 21 14.12 3.39 6.72
N LEU A 22 14.27 2.56 7.75
CA LEU A 22 13.69 2.82 9.07
C LEU A 22 14.30 4.03 9.75
N GLU A 23 15.61 4.25 9.60
CA GLU A 23 16.30 5.43 10.13
C GLU A 23 15.81 6.71 9.43
N LEU A 24 15.63 6.68 8.11
CA LEU A 24 15.05 7.78 7.35
C LEU A 24 13.60 8.08 7.77
N ALA A 25 12.77 7.04 7.91
CA ALA A 25 11.39 7.21 8.35
C ALA A 25 11.30 7.81 9.76
N LEU A 26 12.17 7.36 10.67
CA LEU A 26 12.25 7.90 12.03
C LEU A 26 12.68 9.37 12.04
N GLU A 27 13.67 9.73 11.23
CA GLU A 27 14.16 11.09 11.09
C GLU A 27 13.10 12.04 10.51
N ALA A 28 12.35 11.57 9.51
CA ALA A 28 11.19 12.27 8.96
C ALA A 28 10.12 12.52 10.04
N MET A 29 9.81 11.51 10.84
CA MET A 29 8.86 11.64 11.96
C MET A 29 9.33 12.66 13.01
N PHE A 30 10.65 12.71 13.32
CA PHE A 30 11.21 13.72 14.21
C PHE A 30 11.11 15.15 13.65
N ARG A 31 11.09 15.31 12.33
CA ARG A 31 10.85 16.59 11.66
C ARG A 31 9.37 16.96 11.55
N GLY A 32 8.46 16.11 12.04
CA GLY A 32 7.02 16.31 11.96
C GLY A 32 6.39 15.81 10.65
N ILE A 33 7.14 15.04 9.83
CA ILE A 33 6.61 14.44 8.62
C ILE A 33 5.86 13.14 8.97
N GLY A 34 4.56 13.11 8.67
CA GLY A 34 3.71 11.94 8.87
C GLY A 34 3.60 11.06 7.63
N PHE A 35 3.15 9.82 7.80
CA PHE A 35 2.88 8.88 6.71
C PHE A 35 1.41 8.46 6.75
N ASN A 36 0.71 8.55 5.63
CA ASN A 36 -0.64 8.03 5.49
C ASN A 36 -0.59 6.52 5.22
N LYS A 37 -1.72 5.86 5.45
CA LYS A 37 -1.95 4.53 4.86
C LYS A 37 -2.12 4.69 3.35
N VAL A 38 -1.71 3.67 2.60
CA VAL A 38 -2.14 3.50 1.20
C VAL A 38 -3.67 3.62 1.15
N ASP A 39 -4.14 4.40 0.18
CA ASP A 39 -5.55 4.70 -0.04
C ASP A 39 -5.95 4.31 -1.47
N LEU A 40 -7.09 3.63 -1.59
CA LEU A 40 -7.52 3.00 -2.84
C LEU A 40 -7.68 4.02 -3.99
N TYR A 41 -8.10 5.23 -3.68
CA TYR A 41 -8.50 6.23 -4.68
C TYR A 41 -7.47 7.34 -4.87
N THR A 42 -6.55 7.53 -3.93
CA THR A 42 -5.59 8.64 -3.97
C THR A 42 -4.13 8.22 -4.07
N SER A 43 -3.76 7.00 -3.65
CA SER A 43 -2.39 6.48 -3.81
C SER A 43 -2.08 6.20 -5.28
N GLU A 44 -0.82 6.38 -5.69
CA GLU A 44 -0.37 6.01 -7.04
C GLU A 44 0.27 4.63 -7.06
N ALA A 45 0.63 4.16 -8.25
CA ALA A 45 1.17 2.83 -8.43
C ALA A 45 2.57 2.69 -7.82
N GLY A 46 3.47 3.63 -8.14
CA GLY A 46 4.89 3.61 -7.74
C GLY A 46 5.42 4.88 -7.10
N GLU A 47 4.62 5.94 -7.03
CA GLU A 47 5.08 7.27 -6.61
C GLU A 47 4.48 7.70 -5.26
N TRP A 48 5.34 8.28 -4.42
CA TRP A 48 4.92 8.91 -3.17
C TRP A 48 4.32 10.29 -3.45
N LYS A 49 3.18 10.59 -2.83
CA LYS A 49 2.54 11.91 -2.95
C LYS A 49 2.74 12.74 -1.70
N ILE A 50 3.06 14.02 -1.89
CA ILE A 50 3.08 15.01 -0.82
C ILE A 50 1.64 15.43 -0.56
N MET A 51 1.19 15.23 0.68
CA MET A 51 -0.13 15.59 1.17
C MET A 51 -0.04 16.84 2.07
N PRO A 52 -1.16 17.54 2.29
CA PRO A 52 -1.23 18.61 3.28
C PRO A 52 -0.77 18.16 4.67
N ASN A 53 -0.41 19.13 5.53
CA ASN A 53 0.01 18.91 6.93
C ASN A 53 1.29 18.07 7.09
N GLN A 54 2.25 18.23 6.17
CA GLN A 54 3.54 17.51 6.17
C GLN A 54 3.36 15.98 6.17
N ARG A 55 2.51 15.46 5.28
CA ARG A 55 2.25 14.01 5.23
C ARG A 55 2.65 13.44 3.88
N LEU A 56 3.14 12.22 3.87
CA LEU A 56 3.45 11.46 2.67
C LEU A 56 2.44 10.34 2.49
N LEU A 57 1.86 10.24 1.29
CA LEU A 57 0.98 9.15 0.90
C LEU A 57 1.81 8.10 0.14
N PRO A 58 1.93 6.87 0.67
CA PRO A 58 2.63 5.80 -0.01
C PRO A 58 1.91 5.33 -1.27
N PRO A 59 2.66 4.86 -2.28
CA PRO A 59 2.10 4.14 -3.41
C PRO A 59 1.70 2.71 -3.04
N PHE A 60 0.93 2.05 -3.91
CA PHE A 60 0.58 0.63 -3.74
C PHE A 60 1.81 -0.28 -3.74
N SER A 61 2.83 0.00 -4.56
CA SER A 61 4.07 -0.80 -4.63
C SER A 61 4.90 -0.79 -3.34
N ALA A 62 4.62 0.12 -2.41
CA ALA A 62 5.25 0.12 -1.09
C ALA A 62 4.73 -1.02 -0.18
N LEU A 63 3.59 -1.65 -0.53
CA LEU A 63 3.06 -2.80 0.18
C LEU A 63 3.78 -4.07 -0.26
N GLN A 64 4.38 -4.76 0.70
CA GLN A 64 5.02 -6.05 0.44
C GLN A 64 4.00 -7.05 -0.13
N GLY A 65 4.28 -7.57 -1.32
CA GLY A 65 3.38 -8.47 -2.04
C GLY A 65 2.54 -7.81 -3.14
N VAL A 66 2.61 -6.47 -3.28
CA VAL A 66 2.01 -5.73 -4.39
C VAL A 66 3.11 -5.29 -5.36
N GLY A 67 3.24 -6.01 -6.48
CA GLY A 67 4.18 -5.65 -7.53
C GLY A 67 3.72 -4.43 -8.36
N ILE A 68 4.65 -3.76 -9.04
CA ILE A 68 4.35 -2.54 -9.81
C ILE A 68 3.25 -2.74 -10.86
N ASN A 69 3.24 -3.87 -11.57
CA ASN A 69 2.21 -4.17 -12.57
C ASN A 69 0.80 -4.27 -11.95
N ALA A 70 0.69 -4.87 -10.75
CA ALA A 70 -0.59 -4.96 -10.06
C ALA A 70 -1.04 -3.59 -9.53
N ALA A 71 -0.09 -2.80 -9.03
CA ALA A 71 -0.32 -1.42 -8.60
C ALA A 71 -0.81 -0.54 -9.75
N GLU A 72 -0.17 -0.61 -10.91
CA GLU A 72 -0.58 0.10 -12.13
C GLU A 72 -1.96 -0.33 -12.61
N ALA A 73 -2.24 -1.64 -12.60
CA ALA A 73 -3.53 -2.16 -13.00
C ALA A 73 -4.68 -1.69 -12.08
N ILE A 74 -4.43 -1.53 -10.77
CA ILE A 74 -5.40 -0.96 -9.83
C ILE A 74 -5.67 0.53 -10.14
N VAL A 75 -4.59 1.30 -10.36
CA VAL A 75 -4.69 2.74 -10.69
C VAL A 75 -5.36 2.97 -12.05
N GLU A 76 -5.15 2.08 -13.02
CA GLU A 76 -5.83 2.13 -14.30
C GLU A 76 -7.31 1.74 -14.16
N ALA A 77 -7.60 0.64 -13.47
CA ALA A 77 -8.96 0.14 -13.28
C ALA A 77 -9.88 1.18 -12.61
N ARG A 78 -9.39 1.92 -11.60
CA ARG A 78 -10.19 2.95 -10.92
C ARG A 78 -10.59 4.14 -11.82
N LYS A 79 -9.93 4.34 -12.97
CA LYS A 79 -10.31 5.41 -13.92
C LYS A 79 -11.69 5.18 -14.54
N ALA A 80 -12.14 3.93 -14.60
CA ALA A 80 -13.50 3.59 -15.04
C ALA A 80 -14.58 3.90 -13.99
N GLY A 81 -14.20 4.40 -12.82
CA GLY A 81 -15.11 4.77 -11.72
C GLY A 81 -14.76 4.09 -10.40
N PRO A 82 -15.47 4.41 -9.31
CA PRO A 82 -15.30 3.74 -8.02
C PRO A 82 -15.48 2.22 -8.14
N PHE A 83 -14.83 1.46 -7.24
CA PHE A 83 -15.07 0.03 -7.13
C PHE A 83 -16.33 -0.22 -6.30
N THR A 84 -17.18 -1.14 -6.74
CA THR A 84 -18.43 -1.49 -6.05
C THR A 84 -18.20 -2.52 -4.94
N SER A 85 -17.23 -3.42 -5.14
CA SER A 85 -16.86 -4.47 -4.19
C SER A 85 -15.39 -4.89 -4.37
N ILE A 86 -14.91 -5.75 -3.47
CA ILE A 86 -13.58 -6.38 -3.59
C ILE A 86 -13.54 -7.30 -4.83
N GLU A 87 -14.65 -7.95 -5.16
CA GLU A 87 -14.80 -8.73 -6.40
C GLU A 87 -14.67 -7.85 -7.65
N ASP A 88 -15.37 -6.72 -7.71
CA ASP A 88 -15.26 -5.76 -8.82
C ASP A 88 -13.82 -5.25 -9.00
N LEU A 89 -13.16 -4.89 -7.89
CA LEU A 89 -11.75 -4.50 -7.90
C LEU A 89 -10.87 -5.61 -8.48
N SER A 90 -11.03 -6.84 -8.00
CA SER A 90 -10.26 -8.00 -8.45
C SER A 90 -10.44 -8.25 -9.95
N ILE A 91 -11.68 -8.20 -10.44
CA ILE A 91 -12.00 -8.42 -11.86
C ILE A 91 -11.41 -7.30 -12.73
N ARG A 92 -11.65 -6.03 -12.38
CA ARG A 92 -11.24 -4.89 -13.20
C ARG A 92 -9.72 -4.68 -13.20
N SER A 93 -9.07 -4.84 -12.06
CA SER A 93 -7.61 -4.65 -11.96
C SER A 93 -6.82 -5.93 -12.23
N ARG A 94 -7.50 -7.08 -12.38
CA ARG A 94 -6.87 -8.42 -12.48
C ARG A 94 -5.91 -8.71 -11.31
N ALA A 95 -6.17 -8.11 -10.14
CA ALA A 95 -5.36 -8.35 -8.96
C ALA A 95 -5.57 -9.79 -8.48
N ASN A 96 -4.49 -10.53 -8.26
CA ASN A 96 -4.60 -11.89 -7.76
C ASN A 96 -4.96 -11.92 -6.26
N LYS A 97 -5.31 -13.11 -5.76
CA LYS A 97 -5.70 -13.31 -4.36
C LYS A 97 -4.68 -12.77 -3.36
N THR A 98 -3.38 -12.94 -3.62
CA THR A 98 -2.31 -12.45 -2.74
C THR A 98 -2.31 -10.92 -2.64
N VAL A 99 -2.47 -10.21 -3.76
CA VAL A 99 -2.59 -8.75 -3.76
C VAL A 99 -3.82 -8.31 -2.98
N ILE A 100 -4.97 -8.95 -3.20
CA ILE A 100 -6.21 -8.65 -2.48
C ILE A 100 -6.04 -8.86 -0.97
N GLU A 101 -5.44 -9.96 -0.55
CA GLU A 101 -5.17 -10.24 0.87
C GLU A 101 -4.24 -9.20 1.51
N VAL A 102 -3.20 -8.75 0.79
CA VAL A 102 -2.31 -7.69 1.27
C VAL A 102 -3.07 -6.38 1.46
N LEU A 103 -3.86 -5.96 0.46
CA LEU A 103 -4.65 -4.73 0.52
C LEU A 103 -5.70 -4.78 1.65
N LYS A 104 -6.35 -5.93 1.82
CA LYS A 104 -7.33 -6.17 2.90
C LYS A 104 -6.66 -6.12 4.27
N LYS A 105 -5.54 -6.82 4.46
CA LYS A 105 -4.79 -6.83 5.73
C LYS A 105 -4.27 -5.44 6.11
N HIS A 106 -3.92 -4.62 5.11
CA HIS A 106 -3.51 -3.23 5.31
C HIS A 106 -4.67 -2.32 5.77
N GLY A 107 -5.90 -2.70 5.46
CA GLY A 107 -7.12 -1.92 5.68
C GLY A 107 -7.47 -0.98 4.52
N CYS A 108 -6.86 -1.19 3.35
CA CYS A 108 -7.14 -0.37 2.15
C CYS A 108 -8.56 -0.61 1.60
N LEU A 109 -9.13 -1.78 1.89
CA LEU A 109 -10.40 -2.24 1.33
C LEU A 109 -11.56 -2.22 2.34
N ASP A 110 -11.36 -1.63 3.53
CA ASP A 110 -12.32 -1.68 4.65
C ASP A 110 -13.67 -1.03 4.32
N GLN A 111 -13.73 -0.18 3.29
CA GLN A 111 -14.96 0.49 2.83
C GLN A 111 -15.72 -0.30 1.75
N LEU A 112 -15.19 -1.44 1.29
CA LEU A 112 -15.81 -2.26 0.25
C LEU A 112 -16.44 -3.52 0.84
N THR A 113 -17.56 -3.94 0.27
CA THR A 113 -18.13 -5.27 0.52
C THR A 113 -17.35 -6.34 -0.25
N GLU A 114 -17.47 -7.62 0.14
CA GLU A 114 -16.78 -8.71 -0.55
C GLU A 114 -17.23 -8.86 -2.01
N THR A 115 -18.54 -8.80 -2.25
CA THR A 115 -19.16 -9.03 -3.55
C THR A 115 -20.21 -7.96 -3.86
N ASP A 116 -20.57 -7.85 -5.14
CA ASP A 116 -21.70 -7.04 -5.58
C ASP A 116 -23.00 -7.79 -5.26
N GLN A 117 -23.65 -7.47 -4.14
CA GLN A 117 -24.96 -8.04 -3.87
C GLN A 117 -25.99 -7.40 -4.80
N LEU A 118 -26.44 -8.16 -5.79
CA LEU A 118 -27.65 -7.85 -6.57
C LEU A 118 -28.84 -7.75 -5.61
N THR A 119 -29.24 -6.53 -5.26
CA THR A 119 -30.56 -6.30 -4.66
C THR A 119 -31.58 -6.34 -5.79
N LEU A 120 -32.15 -7.52 -6.02
CA LEU A 120 -33.34 -7.66 -6.87
C LEU A 120 -34.55 -7.21 -6.03
N PHE A 121 -34.99 -5.98 -6.23
CA PHE A 121 -36.32 -5.54 -5.79
C PHE A 121 -37.38 -6.00 -6.80
#